data_AF-A0A0F6T848-F1
#
_entry.id   AF-A0A0F6T848-F1
#
_cell.length_a   1.000
_cell.length_b   1.000
_cell.length_c   1.000
_cell.angle_alpha   90.00
_cell.angle_beta   90.00
_cell.angle_gamma   90.00
#
_symmetry.space_group_name_H-M   'P 1'
#
loop_
_entity.id
_entity.type
_entity.pdbx_description
1 polymer ?
#
loop_
_entity_poly.entity_id
_entity_poly.type
_entity_poly.pdbx_seq_one_letter_code
_entity_poly.pdbx_strand_id
1 'polypeptide(L)' 'KDFKKPIHEVLIEMTGHGVDYSFEVIGHTETMTAALACCQYNYGVSVIVGVP' A
#
# COMPACT_ATOMS: atom_id res chain seq x y z
N LYS A 1 11.90 9.97 -7.55
CA LYS A 1 12.65 10.35 -6.32
C LYS A 1 12.55 9.15 -5.41
N ASP A 2 13.66 8.55 -5.04
CA ASP A 2 13.62 7.33 -4.25
C ASP A 2 13.47 7.66 -2.77
N PHE A 3 12.59 6.93 -2.10
CA PHE A 3 12.35 7.08 -0.67
C PHE A 3 13.29 6.17 0.11
N LYS A 4 13.81 6.67 1.24
CA LYS A 4 14.67 5.87 2.14
C LYS A 4 13.87 4.99 3.09
N LYS A 5 12.58 5.28 3.28
CA LYS A 5 11.66 4.50 4.10
C LYS A 5 10.87 3.52 3.22
N PRO A 6 10.32 2.44 3.80
CA PRO A 6 9.37 1.58 3.10
C PRO A 6 8.20 2.40 2.51
N ILE A 7 7.77 2.04 1.30
CA ILE A 7 6.80 2.87 0.57
C ILE A 7 5.45 3.00 1.30
N HIS A 8 5.02 1.96 2.03
CA HIS A 8 3.75 2.00 2.76
C HIS A 8 3.78 3.00 3.93
N GLU A 9 4.91 3.16 4.62
CA GLU A 9 5.09 4.18 5.66
C GLU A 9 5.05 5.59 5.06
N VAL A 10 5.71 5.78 3.91
CA VAL A 10 5.67 7.06 3.19
C VAL A 10 4.23 7.41 2.81
N LEU A 11 3.46 6.44 2.31
CA LEU A 11 2.06 6.64 1.94
C LEU A 11 1.20 6.98 3.16
N ILE A 12 1.38 6.30 4.30
CA ILE A 12 0.70 6.63 5.55
C ILE A 12 1.02 8.05 6.00
N GLU A 13 2.29 8.46 5.96
CA GLU A 13 2.71 9.82 6.33
C GLU A 13 2.13 10.87 5.36
N MET A 14 2.07 10.56 4.07
CA MET A 14 1.51 11.46 3.05
C MET A 14 0.00 11.63 3.17
N THR A 15 -0.74 10.61 3.62
CA THR A 15 -2.20 10.66 3.78
C THR A 15 -2.64 10.87 5.24
N GLY A 16 -1.69 10.94 6.17
CA GLY A 16 -1.90 11.13 7.61
C GLY A 16 -2.36 9.89 8.37
N HIS A 17 -3.03 8.94 7.71
CA HIS A 17 -3.62 7.78 8.38
C HIS A 17 -3.71 6.52 7.50
N GLY A 18 -3.04 6.51 6.34
CA GLY A 18 -3.17 5.46 5.33
C GLY A 18 -4.21 5.82 4.27
N VAL A 19 -4.35 4.99 3.24
CA VAL A 19 -5.31 5.20 2.14
C VAL A 19 -6.61 4.45 2.40
N ASP A 20 -7.72 5.02 1.96
CA ASP A 20 -9.02 4.32 1.99
C ASP A 20 -9.01 3.10 1.07
N TYR A 21 -8.33 3.22 -0.08
CA TYR A 21 -8.24 2.18 -1.08
C TYR A 21 -6.81 2.07 -1.63
N SER A 22 -6.31 0.84 -1.74
CA SER A 22 -5.08 0.54 -2.47
C SER A 22 -5.30 -0.56 -3.50
N PHE A 23 -4.51 -0.53 -4.58
CA PHE A 23 -4.60 -1.49 -5.66
C PHE A 23 -3.20 -2.00 -5.99
N GLU A 24 -3.01 -3.32 -5.93
CA GLU A 24 -1.80 -3.98 -6.40
C GLU A 24 -2.10 -4.61 -7.76
N VAL A 25 -1.39 -4.16 -8.81
CA VAL A 25 -1.67 -4.56 -10.21
C VAL A 25 -0.37 -4.99 -10.91
N ILE A 26 0.63 -5.43 -10.16
CA ILE A 26 1.92 -5.89 -10.70
C ILE A 26 2.04 -7.41 -10.55
N GLY A 27 1.69 -7.94 -9.38
CA GLY A 27 1.79 -9.38 -9.09
C GLY A 27 2.98 -9.76 -8.21
N HIS A 28 3.65 -8.81 -7.57
CA HIS A 28 4.75 -9.15 -6.67
C HIS A 28 4.27 -9.23 -5.22
N THR A 29 4.63 -10.29 -4.50
CA THR A 29 4.21 -10.50 -3.10
C THR A 29 4.67 -9.38 -2.17
N GLU A 30 5.84 -8.80 -2.44
CA GLU A 30 6.37 -7.64 -1.74
C GLU A 30 5.49 -6.40 -1.91
N THR A 31 4.99 -6.14 -3.13
CA THR A 31 4.10 -5.00 -3.42
C THR A 31 2.68 -5.24 -2.95
N MET A 32 2.20 -6.49 -2.93
CA MET A 32 0.92 -6.86 -2.32
C MET A 32 0.91 -6.56 -0.82
N THR A 33 1.99 -6.92 -0.14
CA THR A 33 2.14 -6.62 1.30
C THR A 33 2.20 -5.11 1.53
N ALA A 34 2.96 -4.38 0.71
CA ALA A 34 3.04 -2.92 0.82
C ALA A 34 1.70 -2.23 0.53
N ALA A 35 0.92 -2.72 -0.44
CA ALA A 35 -0.40 -2.19 -0.78
C ALA A 35 -1.39 -2.39 0.39
N LEU A 36 -1.40 -3.55 1.03
CA LEU A 36 -2.23 -3.77 2.22
C LEU A 36 -1.76 -2.91 3.41
N ALA A 37 -0.45 -2.83 3.63
CA ALA A 37 0.13 -2.12 4.76
C ALA A 37 -0.08 -0.59 4.70
N CYS A 38 -0.29 -0.02 3.51
CA CYS A 38 -0.53 1.42 3.38
C CYS A 38 -2.01 1.82 3.57
N CYS A 39 -2.93 0.85 3.63
CA CYS A 39 -4.34 1.11 3.87
C CYS A 39 -4.59 1.60 5.29
N GLN A 40 -5.64 2.40 5.44
CA GLN A 40 -6.12 2.80 6.75
C GLN A 40 -6.53 1.56 7.56
N TYR A 41 -6.09 1.48 8.82
CA TYR A 41 -6.19 0.28 9.66
C TYR A 41 -7.64 -0.19 9.98
N ASN A 42 -8.61 0.71 10.05
CA ASN A 42 -9.98 0.44 10.48
C ASN A 42 -10.95 0.15 9.32
N TYR A 43 -10.81 0.86 8.20
CA TYR A 43 -11.77 0.86 7.08
C TYR A 43 -11.11 0.83 5.70
N GLY A 44 -9.79 0.75 5.62
CA GLY A 44 -9.08 0.68 4.35
C GLY A 44 -9.30 -0.66 3.65
N VAL A 45 -9.38 -0.61 2.32
CA VAL A 45 -9.57 -1.80 1.47
C VAL A 45 -8.41 -1.89 0.48
N SER A 46 -7.71 -3.03 0.49
CA SER A 46 -6.68 -3.32 -0.50
C SER A 46 -7.19 -4.36 -1.49
N VAL A 47 -7.05 -4.08 -2.79
CA VAL A 47 -7.46 -4.98 -3.88
C VAL A 47 -6.22 -5.46 -4.62
N ILE A 48 -6.00 -6.77 -4.60
CA ILE A 48 -4.94 -7.42 -5.38
C ILE A 48 -5.53 -7.88 -6.70
N VAL A 49 -4.98 -7.37 -7.79
CA VAL A 49 -5.35 -7.67 -9.18
C VAL A 49 -4.19 -8.36 -9.90
N GLY A 50 -2.95 -8.04 -9.53
CA GLY A 50 -1.75 -8.66 -10.08
C GLY A 50 -1.73 -10.18 -9.84
N VAL A 51 -1.25 -10.93 -10.84
CA VAL A 51 -1.06 -12.37 -10.76
C VAL A 51 0.41 -12.66 -10.43
N PRO A 52 0.71 -13.58 -9.48
CA PRO A 52 2.08 -13.93 -9.11
C PRO A 52 2.98 -14.40 -10.27
#